data_AF-A0A973BG42-F1
#
_entry.id   AF-A0A973BG42-F1
#
_cell.length_a   1.000
_cell.length_b   1.000
_cell.length_c   1.000
_cell.angle_alpha   90.00
_cell.angle_beta   90.00
_cell.angle_gamma   90.00
#
_symmetry.space_group_name_H-M   'P 1'
#
loop_
_entity.id
_entity.type
_entity.pdbx_description
1 polymer ?
#
loop_
_entity_poly.entity_id
_entity_poly.type
_entity_poly.pdbx_seq_one_letter_code
_entity_poly.pdbx_strand_id
1 'polypeptide(L)'
;MSTPGTYAGLKTFQFGDSPELADRLASLVVAGVKTGTCSAAIHGPDAEIGERQICLNSAGQPVCEVETVDLQTLPFDAVTPEMAALEGEGDLSYDYWRDAHIEYFKREGSWRPDMDVIFETLRVVRMIDEDFAKAAQDAVKAERAEAAARGYHALGGTDGRR
;
A
#
# COMPACT_ATOMS: atom_id res chain seq x y z
N MET A 1 -20.26 -12.14 13.79
CA MET A 1 -19.97 -13.53 13.37
C MET A 1 -19.87 -13.52 11.86
N SER A 2 -18.65 -13.43 11.31
CA SER A 2 -18.45 -13.43 9.86
C SER A 2 -18.92 -14.76 9.28
N THR A 3 -19.84 -14.69 8.33
CA THR A 3 -20.44 -15.87 7.71
C THR A 3 -19.38 -16.65 6.93
N PRO A 4 -19.15 -17.95 7.22
CA PRO A 4 -18.27 -18.78 6.40
C PRO A 4 -18.95 -18.99 5.04
N GLY A 5 -18.40 -18.39 3.98
CA GLY A 5 -18.85 -18.61 2.60
C GLY A 5 -18.76 -17.41 1.67
N THR A 6 -18.64 -16.18 2.17
CA THR A 6 -18.83 -14.97 1.33
C THR A 6 -17.70 -14.67 0.34
N TYR A 7 -16.52 -15.28 0.52
CA TYR A 7 -15.32 -15.08 -0.31
C TYR A 7 -14.60 -16.39 -0.66
N ALA A 8 -15.26 -17.54 -0.47
CA ALA A 8 -14.64 -18.84 -0.69
C ALA A 8 -14.12 -18.96 -2.13
N GLY A 9 -12.80 -19.16 -2.29
CA GLY A 9 -12.14 -19.32 -3.59
C GLY A 9 -11.38 -18.08 -4.10
N LEU A 10 -11.50 -16.92 -3.44
CA LEU A 10 -10.62 -15.78 -3.75
C LEU A 10 -9.23 -16.01 -3.15
N LYS A 11 -8.20 -15.53 -3.86
CA LYS A 11 -6.83 -15.47 -3.32
C LYS A 11 -6.81 -14.55 -2.11
N THR A 12 -5.96 -14.87 -1.15
CA THR A 12 -5.72 -14.05 0.04
C THR A 12 -4.30 -13.53 0.02
N PHE A 13 -4.07 -12.31 0.49
CA PHE A 13 -2.74 -11.72 0.59
C PHE A 13 -2.61 -10.81 1.82
N GLN A 14 -1.36 -10.52 2.18
CA GLN A 14 -0.99 -9.53 3.19
C GLN A 14 -0.06 -8.53 2.54
N PHE A 15 -0.14 -7.27 2.95
CA PHE A 15 0.82 -6.25 2.55
C PHE A 15 2.09 -6.32 3.42
N GLY A 16 3.22 -5.89 2.86
CA GLY A 16 4.46 -5.71 3.61
C GLY A 16 5.16 -7.01 4.01
N ASP A 17 6.26 -6.86 4.74
CA ASP A 17 7.18 -7.93 5.14
C ASP A 17 7.25 -8.14 6.67
N SER A 18 6.42 -7.42 7.44
CA SER A 18 6.30 -7.59 8.89
C SER A 18 4.85 -7.47 9.37
N PRO A 19 4.50 -8.03 10.56
CA PRO A 19 3.17 -7.88 11.14
C PRO A 19 2.73 -6.42 11.28
N GLU A 20 3.63 -5.55 11.73
CA GLU A 20 3.35 -4.12 11.91
C GLU A 20 3.06 -3.44 10.57
N LEU A 21 3.84 -3.76 9.54
CA LEU A 21 3.64 -3.18 8.20
C LEU A 21 2.33 -3.71 7.58
N ALA A 22 2.02 -4.99 7.74
CA ALA A 22 0.77 -5.59 7.26
C ALA A 22 -0.46 -4.86 7.82
N ASP A 23 -0.52 -4.66 9.14
CA ASP A 23 -1.65 -3.98 9.78
C ASP A 23 -1.74 -2.50 9.39
N ARG A 24 -0.59 -1.82 9.28
CA ARG A 24 -0.54 -0.41 8.83
C ARG A 24 -1.10 -0.27 7.43
N LEU A 25 -0.58 -1.03 6.46
CA LEU A 25 -0.97 -0.91 5.06
C LEU A 25 -2.41 -1.37 4.84
N ALA A 26 -2.85 -2.45 5.49
CA ALA A 26 -4.25 -2.87 5.49
C ALA A 26 -5.18 -1.75 6.03
N SER A 27 -4.77 -1.04 7.08
CA SER A 27 -5.51 0.11 7.62
C SER A 27 -5.63 1.23 6.59
N LEU A 28 -4.56 1.57 5.87
CA LEU A 28 -4.60 2.59 4.82
C LEU A 28 -5.55 2.22 3.68
N VAL A 29 -5.63 0.94 3.30
CA VAL A 29 -6.55 0.45 2.27
C VAL A 29 -8.01 0.59 2.72
N VAL A 30 -8.35 0.09 3.92
CA VAL A 30 -9.74 0.19 4.41
C VAL A 30 -10.15 1.63 4.75
N ALA A 31 -9.19 2.53 5.03
CA ALA A 31 -9.44 3.96 5.17
C ALA A 31 -9.72 4.66 3.82
N GLY A 32 -9.52 3.96 2.69
CA GLY A 32 -9.65 4.53 1.35
C GLY A 32 -8.50 5.45 0.95
N VAL A 33 -7.36 5.36 1.66
CA VAL A 33 -6.18 6.21 1.46
C VAL A 33 -5.16 5.51 0.55
N LYS A 34 -4.89 4.22 0.79
CA LYS A 34 -4.06 3.39 -0.10
C LYS A 34 -4.94 2.79 -1.19
N THR A 35 -4.72 3.26 -2.40
CA THR A 35 -5.37 2.82 -3.65
C THR A 35 -4.37 2.41 -4.72
N GLY A 36 -3.07 2.47 -4.41
CA GLY A 36 -1.99 1.93 -5.21
C GLY A 36 -1.04 1.07 -4.38
N THR A 37 -0.32 0.18 -5.05
CA THR A 37 0.80 -0.58 -4.49
C THR A 37 1.83 -0.84 -5.58
N CYS A 38 3.08 -1.14 -5.23
CA CYS A 38 4.03 -1.64 -6.23
C CYS A 38 4.85 -2.83 -5.74
N SER A 39 5.29 -3.65 -6.70
CA SER A 39 6.15 -4.81 -6.47
C SER A 39 7.28 -4.84 -7.50
N ALA A 40 8.38 -5.54 -7.19
CA ALA A 40 9.51 -5.65 -8.10
C ALA A 40 9.12 -6.47 -9.34
N ALA A 41 9.32 -5.92 -10.54
CA ALA A 41 8.84 -6.54 -11.79
C ALA A 41 9.45 -7.94 -12.06
N ILE A 42 10.59 -8.25 -11.45
CA ILE A 42 11.24 -9.57 -11.53
C ILE A 42 10.38 -10.72 -10.97
N HIS A 43 9.39 -10.41 -10.12
CA HIS A 43 8.47 -11.39 -9.54
C HIS A 43 7.24 -11.65 -10.43
N GLY A 44 7.00 -10.78 -11.42
CA GLY A 44 5.74 -10.77 -12.17
C GLY A 44 4.60 -10.14 -11.36
N PRO A 45 3.42 -9.98 -11.98
CA PRO A 45 2.28 -9.35 -11.31
C PRO A 45 1.65 -10.29 -10.27
N ASP A 46 1.25 -9.73 -9.13
CA ASP A 46 0.56 -10.46 -8.05
C ASP A 46 -0.91 -10.76 -8.36
N ALA A 47 -1.50 -9.99 -9.28
CA ALA A 47 -2.90 -10.08 -9.71
C ALA A 47 -3.05 -9.72 -11.20
N GLU A 48 -4.20 -10.06 -11.78
CA GLU A 48 -4.60 -9.62 -13.13
C GLU A 48 -5.63 -8.47 -13.03
N ILE A 49 -5.74 -7.63 -14.06
CA ILE A 49 -6.79 -6.60 -14.11
C ILE A 49 -8.17 -7.26 -14.03
N GLY A 50 -8.98 -6.84 -13.05
CA GLY A 50 -10.28 -7.40 -12.71
C GLY A 50 -10.23 -8.55 -11.70
N GLU A 51 -9.04 -9.03 -11.31
CA GLU A 51 -8.90 -10.04 -10.26
C GLU A 51 -9.30 -9.44 -8.90
N ARG A 52 -10.02 -10.25 -8.11
CA ARG A 52 -10.44 -9.90 -6.76
C ARG A 52 -9.68 -10.73 -5.74
N GLN A 53 -9.20 -10.06 -4.71
CA GLN A 53 -8.40 -10.68 -3.66
C GLN A 53 -8.86 -10.21 -2.28
N ILE A 54 -8.62 -11.04 -1.27
CA ILE A 54 -8.93 -10.72 0.13
C ILE A 54 -7.65 -10.25 0.82
N CYS A 55 -7.67 -8.99 1.26
CA CYS A 55 -6.62 -8.43 2.10
C CYS A 55 -6.80 -8.94 3.54
N LEU A 56 -5.72 -9.45 4.12
CA LEU A 56 -5.66 -9.93 5.49
C LEU A 56 -4.86 -8.95 6.37
N ASN A 57 -5.23 -8.85 7.65
CA ASN A 57 -4.38 -8.26 8.69
C ASN A 57 -3.26 -9.23 9.10
N SER A 58 -2.35 -8.80 9.97
CA SER A 58 -1.20 -9.58 10.46
C SER A 58 -1.59 -10.89 11.17
N ALA A 59 -2.78 -10.94 11.77
CA ALA A 59 -3.35 -12.12 12.41
C ALA A 59 -4.00 -13.12 11.42
N GLY A 60 -3.91 -12.85 10.11
CA GLY A 60 -4.51 -13.67 9.07
C GLY A 60 -6.03 -13.52 8.95
N GLN A 61 -6.60 -12.44 9.50
CA GLN A 61 -8.03 -12.18 9.48
C GLN A 61 -8.39 -11.29 8.27
N PRO A 62 -9.45 -11.64 7.50
CA PRO A 62 -9.91 -10.81 6.38
C PRO A 62 -10.39 -9.43 6.81
N VAL A 63 -9.87 -8.37 6.19
CA VAL A 63 -10.27 -6.97 6.46
C VAL A 63 -11.09 -6.35 5.34
N CYS A 64 -10.74 -6.61 4.07
CA CYS A 64 -11.51 -6.15 2.92
C CYS A 64 -11.27 -7.01 1.68
N GLU A 65 -12.16 -6.87 0.71
CA GLU A 65 -11.99 -7.37 -0.66
C GLU A 65 -11.55 -6.21 -1.55
N VAL A 66 -10.48 -6.42 -2.32
CA VAL A 66 -9.97 -5.47 -3.31
C VAL A 66 -10.07 -6.04 -4.71
N GLU A 67 -10.13 -5.16 -5.70
CA GLU A 67 -10.07 -5.47 -7.12
C GLU A 67 -8.93 -4.68 -7.75
N THR A 68 -8.08 -5.37 -8.51
CA THR A 68 -7.03 -4.77 -9.34
C THR A 68 -7.69 -4.10 -10.54
N VAL A 69 -7.56 -2.78 -10.68
CA VAL A 69 -8.21 -2.02 -11.77
C VAL A 69 -7.24 -1.55 -12.84
N ASP A 70 -5.94 -1.49 -12.55
CA ASP A 70 -4.89 -1.10 -13.48
C ASP A 70 -3.54 -1.72 -13.08
N LEU A 71 -2.71 -2.02 -14.07
CA LEU A 71 -1.34 -2.53 -13.90
C LEU A 71 -0.41 -1.86 -14.90
N GLN A 72 0.69 -1.29 -14.42
CA GLN A 72 1.71 -0.62 -15.23
C GLN A 72 3.10 -1.11 -14.85
N THR A 73 3.85 -1.63 -15.81
CA THR A 73 5.29 -1.91 -15.63
C THR A 73 6.10 -0.71 -16.10
N LEU A 74 6.90 -0.13 -15.21
CA LEU A 74 7.70 1.04 -15.49
C LEU A 74 8.99 1.06 -14.63
N PRO A 75 10.03 1.78 -15.04
CA PRO A 75 11.21 2.00 -14.20
C PRO A 75 10.84 2.58 -12.84
N PHE A 76 11.53 2.20 -11.78
CA PHE A 76 11.31 2.74 -10.42
C PHE A 76 11.36 4.28 -10.40
N ASP A 77 12.30 4.87 -11.14
CA ASP A 77 12.46 6.32 -11.27
C ASP A 77 11.39 7.00 -12.15
N ALA A 78 10.55 6.23 -12.84
CA ALA A 78 9.43 6.74 -13.63
C ALA A 78 8.11 6.82 -12.84
N VAL A 79 8.06 6.30 -11.60
CA VAL A 79 6.91 6.49 -10.72
C VAL A 79 6.77 7.97 -10.40
N THR A 80 5.62 8.54 -10.71
CA THR A 80 5.33 9.96 -10.51
C THR A 80 4.94 10.25 -9.05
N PRO A 81 5.08 11.50 -8.57
CA PRO A 81 4.54 11.89 -7.26
C PRO A 81 3.04 11.59 -7.12
N GLU A 82 2.27 11.73 -8.19
CA GLU A 82 0.84 11.42 -8.21
C GLU A 82 0.58 9.92 -8.02
N MET A 83 1.38 9.05 -8.66
CA MET A 83 1.32 7.60 -8.45
C MET A 83 1.75 7.24 -7.03
N ALA A 84 2.87 7.76 -6.56
CA ALA A 84 3.36 7.54 -5.20
C ALA A 84 2.31 7.92 -4.13
N ALA A 85 1.57 9.03 -4.35
CA ALA A 85 0.50 9.45 -3.45
C ALA A 85 -0.69 8.45 -3.39
N LEU A 86 -0.92 7.65 -4.44
CA LEU A 86 -1.95 6.60 -4.41
C LEU A 86 -1.60 5.49 -3.41
N GLU A 87 -0.32 5.28 -3.12
CA GLU A 87 0.10 4.30 -2.11
C GLU A 87 -0.27 4.72 -0.69
N GLY A 88 -0.56 6.00 -0.47
CA GLY A 88 -1.20 6.47 0.76
C GLY A 88 -0.29 6.50 2.00
N GLU A 89 0.97 6.09 1.87
CA GLU A 89 1.93 5.93 2.96
C GLU A 89 2.59 7.25 3.38
N GLY A 90 3.15 7.25 4.59
CA GLY A 90 3.90 8.38 5.14
C GLY A 90 3.11 9.66 5.20
N ASP A 91 3.55 10.70 4.51
CA ASP A 91 2.90 12.00 4.38
C ASP A 91 2.30 12.25 2.99
N LEU A 92 2.30 11.24 2.09
CA LEU A 92 1.99 11.34 0.66
C LEU A 92 3.08 12.00 -0.20
N SER A 93 4.27 12.28 0.36
CA SER A 93 5.38 12.81 -0.45
C SER A 93 6.05 11.72 -1.29
N TYR A 94 6.55 12.13 -2.46
CA TYR A 94 7.39 11.28 -3.30
C TYR A 94 8.68 10.86 -2.58
N ASP A 95 9.27 11.77 -1.80
CA ASP A 95 10.51 11.50 -1.06
C ASP A 95 10.31 10.39 -0.01
N TYR A 96 9.20 10.44 0.75
CA TYR A 96 8.85 9.36 1.67
C TYR A 96 8.66 8.04 0.92
N TRP A 97 7.85 8.06 -0.15
CA TRP A 97 7.57 6.88 -0.96
C TRP A 97 8.88 6.24 -1.46
N ARG A 98 9.77 7.06 -2.00
CA ARG A 98 11.04 6.62 -2.57
C ARG A 98 11.93 5.97 -1.51
N ASP A 99 12.12 6.64 -0.37
CA ASP A 99 12.97 6.12 0.70
C ASP A 99 12.38 4.84 1.31
N ALA A 100 11.07 4.80 1.55
CA ALA A 100 10.38 3.62 2.10
C ALA A 100 10.51 2.41 1.15
N HIS A 101 10.31 2.59 -0.15
CA HIS A 101 10.39 1.51 -1.13
C HIS A 101 11.82 1.03 -1.37
N ILE A 102 12.82 1.93 -1.39
CA ILE A 102 14.24 1.54 -1.44
C ILE A 102 14.56 0.62 -0.26
N GLU A 103 14.17 1.00 0.95
CA GLU A 103 14.42 0.18 2.13
C GLU A 103 13.63 -1.13 2.12
N TYR A 104 12.40 -1.13 1.59
CA TYR A 104 11.62 -2.35 1.40
C TYR A 104 12.30 -3.31 0.41
N PHE A 105 12.62 -2.87 -0.81
CA PHE A 105 13.26 -3.70 -1.83
C PHE A 105 14.66 -4.15 -1.44
N LYS A 106 15.38 -3.41 -0.58
CA LYS A 106 16.64 -3.87 0.02
C LYS A 106 16.44 -5.03 0.98
N ARG A 107 15.39 -5.00 1.81
CA ARG A 107 15.05 -6.11 2.74
C ARG A 107 14.57 -7.34 1.98
N GLU A 108 13.76 -7.13 0.93
CA GLU A 108 13.31 -8.19 0.02
C GLU A 108 14.48 -8.80 -0.79
N GLY A 109 15.50 -7.99 -1.09
CA GLY A 109 16.68 -8.40 -1.87
C GLY A 109 16.55 -8.17 -3.38
N SER A 110 15.54 -7.43 -3.81
CA SER A 110 15.24 -7.10 -5.21
C SER A 110 15.81 -5.75 -5.66
N TRP A 111 16.23 -4.89 -4.73
CA TRP A 111 16.67 -3.53 -5.02
C TRP A 111 17.79 -3.46 -6.07
N ARG A 112 17.53 -2.70 -7.14
CA ARG A 112 18.54 -2.24 -8.10
C ARG A 112 18.22 -0.79 -8.49
N PRO A 113 19.21 0.08 -8.71
CA PRO A 113 18.97 1.45 -9.15
C PRO A 113 18.17 1.57 -10.46
N ASP A 114 18.27 0.55 -11.32
CA ASP A 114 17.63 0.45 -12.63
C ASP A 114 16.50 -0.60 -12.67
N MET A 115 15.95 -0.97 -11.51
CA MET A 115 14.84 -1.93 -11.46
C MET A 115 13.55 -1.35 -12.04
N ASP A 116 12.78 -2.22 -12.71
CA ASP A 116 11.39 -1.96 -13.03
C ASP A 116 10.49 -2.40 -11.86
N VAL A 117 9.39 -1.68 -11.68
CA VAL A 117 8.30 -2.03 -10.77
C VAL A 117 7.03 -2.31 -11.56
N ILE A 118 6.17 -3.13 -11.00
CA ILE A 118 4.77 -3.23 -11.41
C ILE A 118 3.99 -2.37 -10.43
N PHE A 119 3.46 -1.26 -10.93
CA PHE A 119 2.56 -0.40 -10.17
C PHE A 119 1.13 -0.85 -10.42
N GLU A 120 0.42 -1.13 -9.34
CA GLU A 120 -0.93 -1.65 -9.32
C GLU A 120 -1.87 -0.62 -8.71
N THR A 121 -3.01 -0.35 -9.37
CA THR A 121 -4.11 0.42 -8.78
C THR A 121 -5.20 -0.52 -8.30
N LEU A 122 -5.64 -0.30 -7.06
CA LEU A 122 -6.58 -1.12 -6.33
C LEU A 122 -7.86 -0.34 -6.03
N ARG A 123 -9.00 -1.02 -6.05
CA ARG A 123 -10.28 -0.52 -5.55
C ARG A 123 -10.84 -1.45 -4.47
N VAL A 124 -11.22 -0.90 -3.33
CA VAL A 124 -11.98 -1.66 -2.32
C VAL A 124 -13.37 -1.96 -2.85
N VAL A 125 -13.71 -3.25 -2.94
CA VAL A 125 -15.03 -3.75 -3.37
C VAL A 125 -15.99 -3.77 -2.19
N ARG A 126 -15.52 -4.25 -1.03
CA ARG A 126 -16.30 -4.26 0.22
C ARG A 126 -15.40 -4.37 1.44
N MET A 127 -15.87 -3.80 2.55
CA MET A 127 -15.29 -4.02 3.88
C MET A 127 -15.77 -5.36 4.43
N ILE A 128 -14.87 -6.06 5.12
CA ILE A 128 -15.16 -7.36 5.76
C ILE A 128 -15.12 -7.22 7.28
N ASP A 129 -14.14 -6.48 7.80
CA ASP A 129 -14.02 -6.14 9.22
C ASP A 129 -14.35 -4.66 9.44
N GLU A 130 -15.57 -4.39 9.90
CA GLU A 130 -16.03 -3.03 10.18
C GLU A 130 -15.34 -2.40 11.39
N ASP A 131 -14.91 -3.20 12.37
CA ASP A 131 -14.27 -2.68 13.58
C ASP A 131 -12.82 -2.28 13.27
N PHE A 132 -12.13 -3.08 12.45
CA PHE A 132 -10.84 -2.70 11.87
C PHE A 132 -10.96 -1.41 11.03
N ALA A 133 -11.98 -1.32 10.18
CA ALA A 133 -12.21 -0.12 9.36
C ALA A 133 -12.51 1.14 10.19
N LYS A 134 -13.22 1.04 11.32
CA LYS A 134 -13.46 2.17 12.24
C LYS A 134 -12.17 2.70 12.87
N ALA A 135 -11.23 1.81 13.18
CA ALA A 135 -9.94 2.18 13.78
C ALA A 135 -8.93 2.75 12.76
N ALA A 136 -9.14 2.50 11.46
CA ALA A 136 -8.18 2.82 10.41
C ALA A 136 -7.85 4.32 10.28
N GLN A 137 -8.79 5.21 10.59
CA GLN A 137 -8.54 6.66 10.55
C GLN A 137 -7.48 7.11 11.57
N ASP A 138 -7.34 6.41 12.69
CA ASP A 138 -6.30 6.72 13.67
C ASP A 138 -4.93 6.22 13.20
N ALA A 139 -4.89 5.09 12.47
CA ALA A 139 -3.67 4.64 11.79
C ALA A 139 -3.22 5.64 10.71
N VAL A 140 -4.15 6.19 9.91
CA VAL A 140 -3.82 7.25 8.94
C VAL A 140 -3.19 8.46 9.64
N LYS A 141 -3.77 8.94 10.75
CA LYS A 141 -3.20 10.07 11.50
C LYS A 141 -1.80 9.74 12.06
N ALA A 142 -1.62 8.54 12.59
CA ALA A 142 -0.35 8.08 13.11
C ALA A 142 0.73 8.01 12.02
N GLU A 143 0.38 7.50 10.83
CA GLU A 143 1.26 7.44 9.65
C GLU A 143 1.75 8.84 9.25
N ARG A 144 0.83 9.81 9.15
CA ARG A 144 1.15 11.22 8.84
C ARG A 144 2.02 11.85 9.92
N ALA A 145 1.74 11.59 11.19
CA ALA A 145 2.51 12.13 12.31
C ALA A 145 3.93 11.53 12.36
N GLU A 146 4.10 10.25 12.06
CA GLU A 146 5.41 9.59 12.01
C GLU A 146 6.27 10.16 10.87
N ALA A 147 5.70 10.32 9.68
CA ALA A 147 6.40 10.92 8.55
C ALA A 147 6.84 12.37 8.85
N ALA A 148 5.96 13.17 9.44
CA ALA A 148 6.30 14.54 9.86
C ALA A 148 7.40 14.56 10.94
N ALA A 149 7.36 13.65 11.91
CA ALA A 149 8.41 13.53 12.94
C ALA A 149 9.78 13.12 12.37
N ARG A 150 9.77 12.41 11.24
CA ARG A 150 10.97 12.05 10.46
C ARG A 150 11.44 13.15 9.50
N GLY A 151 10.73 14.27 9.43
CA GLY A 151 11.10 15.43 8.62
C GLY A 151 10.60 15.41 7.18
N TYR A 152 9.69 14.48 6.84
CA TYR A 152 9.02 14.49 5.54
C TYR A 152 7.90 15.54 5.52
N HIS A 153 7.80 16.24 4.40
CA HIS A 153 6.71 17.19 4.13
C HIS A 153 6.23 17.04 2.69
N ALA A 154 4.96 16.65 2.52
CA ALA A 154 4.30 16.63 1.22
C ALA A 154 4.49 17.96 0.51
N LEU A 155 4.84 17.89 -0.78
CA LEU A 155 5.11 19.05 -1.63
C LEU A 155 3.93 20.04 -1.53
N GLY A 156 4.20 21.17 -0.87
CA GLY A 156 3.18 22.14 -0.44
C GLY A 156 3.43 22.69 0.97
N GLY A 157 4.17 21.97 1.82
CA GLY A 157 4.83 22.54 2.98
C GLY A 157 6.08 23.29 2.54
N THR A 158 6.03 24.61 2.46
CA THR A 158 7.21 25.44 2.17
C THR A 158 8.26 25.28 3.28
N ASP A 159 9.21 24.34 3.13
CA ASP A 159 10.52 24.51 3.79
C ASP A 159 11.34 25.46 2.91
N GLY A 160 11.38 26.72 3.35
CA GLY A 160 12.13 27.80 2.73
C GLY A 160 13.63 27.61 2.90
N ARG A 161 14.21 26.60 2.24
CA ARG A 161 15.66 26.54 2.03
C ARG A 161 16.01 26.92 0.60
N ARG A 162 16.42 28.19 0.51
CA ARG A 162 17.27 28.77 -0.54
C ARG A 162 18.59 28.01 -0.66
#